data_AF-A0A4Y4KIN7-F1
#
_entry.id   AF-A0A4Y4KIN7-F1
#
_cell.length_a   1.000
_cell.length_b   1.000
_cell.length_c   1.000
_cell.angle_alpha   90.00
_cell.angle_beta   90.00
_cell.angle_gamma   90.00
#
_symmetry.space_group_name_H-M   'P 1'
#
loop_
_entity.id
_entity.type
_entity.pdbx_description
1 polymer ?
#
loop_
_entity_poly.entity_id
_entity_poly.type
_entity_poly.pdbx_seq_one_letter_code
_entity_poly.pdbx_strand_id
1 'polypeptide(L)'
;MPHMPTAVRAVRVILFLVAPVSGTVALRFAVAGATVRSGAFGELIMGLLFLEALPFAVLAVLSLVVALKTAKGGNGVRAGADAAGRLMIGTGVVGALAHHRAWSAGAVLGAVLLLLATGPDTRDWFDTPRL
;
A
#
# COMPACT_ATOMS: atom_id res chain seq x y z
N MET A 1 17.15 -20.49 -14.15
CA MET A 1 16.58 -19.59 -13.12
C MET A 1 15.18 -20.11 -12.80
N PRO A 2 14.83 -20.38 -11.53
CA PRO A 2 13.47 -20.84 -11.20
C PRO A 2 12.46 -19.79 -11.67
N HIS A 3 11.45 -20.22 -12.42
CA HIS A 3 10.38 -19.34 -12.86
C HIS A 3 9.62 -18.81 -11.63
N MET A 4 9.44 -17.49 -11.58
CA MET A 4 8.71 -16.83 -10.50
C MET A 4 7.26 -17.36 -10.47
N PRO A 5 6.77 -17.87 -9.31
CA PRO A 5 5.42 -18.41 -9.22
C PRO A 5 4.36 -17.37 -9.58
N THR A 6 3.23 -17.82 -10.14
CA THR A 6 2.14 -16.95 -10.59
C THR A 6 1.60 -16.06 -9.46
N ALA A 7 1.45 -16.61 -8.25
CA ALA A 7 1.02 -15.84 -7.07
C ALA A 7 2.01 -14.71 -6.71
N VAL A 8 3.32 -14.97 -6.75
CA VAL A 8 4.34 -13.94 -6.50
C VAL A 8 4.32 -12.87 -7.59
N ARG A 9 4.07 -13.25 -8.85
CA ARG A 9 3.88 -12.30 -9.95
C ARG A 9 2.65 -11.42 -9.72
N ALA A 10 1.53 -12.00 -9.26
CA ALA A 10 0.33 -11.27 -8.92
C ALA A 10 0.57 -10.27 -7.77
N VAL A 11 1.24 -10.69 -6.69
CA VAL A 11 1.68 -9.80 -5.59
C VAL A 11 2.46 -8.61 -6.13
N ARG A 12 3.45 -8.86 -6.99
CA ARG A 12 4.27 -7.81 -7.60
C ARG A 12 3.42 -6.83 -8.42
N VAL A 13 2.51 -7.33 -9.24
CA VAL A 13 1.63 -6.50 -10.08
C VAL A 13 0.69 -5.67 -9.22
N ILE A 14 0.06 -6.26 -8.20
CA ILE A 14 -0.82 -5.55 -7.26
C ILE A 14 -0.05 -4.41 -6.59
N LEU A 15 1.11 -4.68 -6.00
CA LEU A 15 1.94 -3.66 -5.35
C LEU A 15 2.38 -2.56 -6.32
N PHE A 16 2.75 -2.94 -7.54
CA PHE A 16 3.14 -1.98 -8.58
C PHE A 16 2.00 -1.07 -9.01
N LEU A 17 0.75 -1.56 -9.05
CA LEU A 17 -0.44 -0.77 -9.36
C LEU A 17 -0.91 0.08 -8.18
N VAL A 18 -0.79 -0.42 -6.95
CA VAL A 18 -1.17 0.30 -5.73
C VAL A 18 -0.25 1.50 -5.48
N ALA A 19 1.02 1.40 -5.83
CA ALA A 19 1.99 2.48 -5.65
C ALA A 19 1.57 3.81 -6.31
N PRO A 20 1.29 3.90 -7.62
CA PRO A 20 0.89 5.15 -8.27
C PRO A 20 -0.50 5.62 -7.83
N VAL A 21 -1.44 4.71 -7.55
CA VAL A 21 -2.78 5.08 -7.07
C VAL A 21 -2.67 5.77 -5.71
N SER A 22 -1.94 5.15 -4.77
CA SER A 22 -1.71 5.70 -3.43
C SER A 22 -0.91 7.00 -3.50
N GLY A 23 0.12 7.06 -4.35
CA GLY A 23 0.92 8.28 -4.55
C GLY A 23 0.09 9.44 -5.11
N THR A 24 -0.83 9.17 -6.03
CA THR A 24 -1.75 10.18 -6.58
C THR A 24 -2.69 10.71 -5.50
N VAL A 25 -3.22 9.84 -4.64
CA VAL A 25 -4.09 10.24 -3.52
C VAL A 25 -3.31 11.09 -2.51
N ALA A 26 -2.11 10.66 -2.13
CA ALA A 26 -1.23 11.42 -1.24
C ALA A 26 -0.92 12.82 -1.81
N LEU A 27 -0.59 12.90 -3.10
CA LEU A 27 -0.31 14.15 -3.78
C LEU A 27 -1.53 15.07 -3.80
N ARG A 28 -2.74 14.54 -4.01
CA ARG A 28 -3.97 15.33 -3.95
C ARG A 28 -4.17 15.96 -2.58
N PHE A 29 -3.99 15.21 -1.50
CA PHE A 29 -4.11 15.74 -0.15
C PHE A 29 -3.02 16.78 0.17
N ALA A 30 -1.77 16.54 -0.28
CA ALA A 30 -0.69 17.51 -0.12
C ALA A 30 -0.95 18.83 -0.87
N VAL A 31 -1.43 18.76 -2.12
CA VAL A 31 -1.81 19.94 -2.91
C VAL A 31 -3.01 20.65 -2.29
N ALA A 32 -4.01 19.91 -1.81
CA ALA A 32 -5.14 20.49 -1.08
C ALA A 32 -4.65 21.24 0.17
N GLY A 33 -3.77 20.63 0.97
CA GLY A 33 -3.16 21.28 2.14
C GLY A 33 -2.41 22.55 1.76
N ALA A 34 -1.56 22.50 0.74
CA ALA A 34 -0.77 23.65 0.29
C ALA A 34 -1.61 24.82 -0.27
N THR A 35 -2.87 24.59 -0.66
CA THR A 35 -3.77 25.60 -1.24
C THR A 35 -4.75 26.20 -0.23
N VAL A 36 -4.79 25.68 1.01
CA VAL A 36 -5.62 26.24 2.08
C VAL A 36 -5.08 27.60 2.50
N ARG A 37 -5.92 28.63 2.44
CA ARG A 37 -5.57 29.97 2.95
C ARG A 37 -5.55 29.97 4.47
N SER A 38 -4.50 30.57 5.06
CA SER A 38 -4.31 30.67 6.51
C SER A 38 -5.34 31.65 7.14
N GLY A 39 -6.44 31.10 7.65
CA GLY A 39 -7.32 31.74 8.64
C GLY A 39 -7.27 30.98 9.98
N ALA A 40 -8.13 31.31 10.94
CA ALA A 40 -8.13 30.68 12.28
C ALA A 40 -8.23 29.14 12.27
N PHE A 41 -8.83 28.54 11.23
CA PHE A 41 -8.92 27.09 11.03
C PHE A 41 -7.96 26.56 9.94
N GLY A 42 -7.22 27.43 9.26
CA GLY A 42 -6.40 27.05 8.10
C GLY A 42 -5.29 26.07 8.47
N GLU A 43 -4.57 26.32 9.57
CA GLU A 43 -3.50 25.43 10.05
C GLU A 43 -4.03 24.05 10.46
N LEU A 44 -5.19 24.00 11.12
CA LEU A 44 -5.82 22.74 11.51
C LEU A 44 -6.22 21.92 10.27
N ILE A 45 -6.82 22.56 9.27
CA ILE A 45 -7.22 21.91 8.02
C ILE A 45 -5.97 21.42 7.27
N MET A 46 -4.90 22.21 7.19
CA MET A 46 -3.63 21.77 6.62
C MET A 46 -3.09 20.54 7.36
N GLY A 47 -3.05 20.59 8.69
CA GLY A 47 -2.58 19.49 9.53
C GLY A 47 -3.35 18.19 9.26
N LEU A 48 -4.69 18.27 9.19
CA LEU A 48 -5.53 17.12 8.87
C LEU A 48 -5.26 16.58 7.46
N LEU A 49 -5.13 17.45 6.45
CA LEU A 49 -4.85 17.03 5.08
C LEU A 49 -3.48 16.36 4.94
N PHE A 50 -2.45 16.85 5.62
CA PHE A 50 -1.13 16.21 5.65
C PHE A 50 -1.16 14.89 6.43
N LEU A 51 -1.90 14.83 7.53
CA LEU A 51 -2.10 13.61 8.29
C LEU A 51 -2.78 12.52 7.44
N GLU A 52 -3.78 12.89 6.64
CA GLU A 52 -4.44 12.01 5.67
C GLU A 52 -3.51 11.62 4.51
N ALA A 53 -2.65 12.52 4.04
CA ALA A 53 -1.68 12.22 2.96
C ALA A 53 -0.64 11.16 3.37
N LEU A 54 -0.27 11.14 4.66
CA LEU A 54 0.81 10.31 5.20
C LEU A 54 0.63 8.79 4.97
N PRO A 55 -0.49 8.15 5.35
CA PRO A 55 -0.68 6.72 5.13
C PRO A 55 -0.62 6.35 3.64
N PHE A 56 -1.14 7.20 2.75
CA PHE A 56 -1.07 6.96 1.30
C PHE A 56 0.35 7.10 0.75
N ALA A 57 1.12 8.08 1.24
CA ALA A 57 2.52 8.24 0.86
C ALA A 57 3.37 7.05 1.32
N VAL A 58 3.18 6.61 2.57
CA VAL A 58 3.84 5.42 3.12
C VAL A 58 3.47 4.18 2.31
N LEU A 59 2.18 3.99 2.02
CA LEU A 59 1.71 2.85 1.23
C LEU A 59 2.30 2.88 -0.20
N ALA A 60 2.39 4.06 -0.81
CA ALA A 60 2.95 4.22 -2.15
C ALA A 60 4.42 3.78 -2.21
N VAL A 61 5.25 4.32 -1.30
CA VAL A 61 6.68 4.01 -1.22
C VAL A 61 6.90 2.55 -0.86
N LEU A 62 6.21 2.05 0.17
CA LEU A 62 6.31 0.66 0.60
C LEU A 62 5.95 -0.29 -0.54
N SER A 63 4.82 -0.05 -1.23
CA SER A 63 4.36 -0.90 -2.31
C SER A 63 5.35 -0.90 -3.48
N LEU A 64 5.89 0.26 -3.86
CA LEU A 64 6.89 0.35 -4.93
C LEU A 64 8.19 -0.38 -4.56
N VAL A 65 8.72 -0.15 -3.35
CA VAL A 65 9.95 -0.78 -2.89
C VAL A 65 9.81 -2.30 -2.83
N VAL A 66 8.68 -2.79 -2.30
CA VAL A 66 8.41 -4.23 -2.22
C VAL A 66 8.19 -4.82 -3.62
N ALA A 67 7.49 -4.13 -4.53
CA ALA A 67 7.31 -4.55 -5.93
C ALA A 67 8.64 -4.70 -6.69
N LEU A 68 9.57 -3.78 -6.48
CA LEU A 68 10.90 -3.82 -7.10
C LEU A 68 11.76 -4.96 -6.53
N LYS A 69 11.59 -5.26 -5.24
CA LYS A 69 12.33 -6.34 -4.56
C LYS A 69 11.67 -7.71 -4.72
N THR A 70 10.42 -7.81 -5.21
CA THR A 70 9.69 -9.10 -5.25
C THR A 70 10.37 -10.17 -6.11
N ALA A 71 11.06 -9.75 -7.18
CA ALA A 71 11.83 -10.65 -8.03
C ALA A 71 13.04 -11.29 -7.30
N LYS A 72 13.55 -10.62 -6.25
CA LYS A 72 14.66 -11.12 -5.44
C LYS A 72 14.19 -12.12 -4.37
N GLY A 73 12.91 -12.12 -3.99
CA GLY A 73 12.39 -12.95 -2.90
C GLY A 73 12.89 -12.46 -1.53
N GLY A 74 12.83 -13.33 -0.52
CA GLY A 74 13.35 -13.05 0.83
C GLY A 74 12.30 -12.60 1.85
N ASN A 75 12.58 -12.90 3.13
CA ASN A 75 11.64 -12.68 4.24
C ASN A 75 11.28 -11.19 4.41
N GLY A 76 12.24 -10.28 4.16
CA GLY A 76 11.99 -8.84 4.22
C GLY A 76 10.95 -8.36 3.18
N VAL A 77 10.90 -9.00 2.01
CA VAL A 77 9.89 -8.69 0.98
C VAL A 77 8.52 -9.19 1.41
N ARG A 78 8.45 -10.38 2.03
CA ARG A 78 7.21 -10.93 2.57
C ARG A 78 6.65 -10.07 3.70
N ALA A 79 7.49 -9.68 4.66
CA ALA A 79 7.11 -8.75 5.73
C ALA A 79 6.63 -7.41 5.17
N GLY A 80 7.29 -6.89 4.12
CA GLY A 80 6.87 -5.67 3.43
C GLY A 80 5.51 -5.82 2.73
N ALA A 81 5.26 -6.94 2.06
CA ALA A 81 3.97 -7.24 1.43
C ALA A 81 2.84 -7.42 2.47
N ASP A 82 3.14 -8.08 3.59
CA ASP A 82 2.23 -8.20 4.74
C ASP A 82 1.88 -6.84 5.32
N ALA A 83 2.89 -6.00 5.59
CA ALA A 83 2.69 -4.64 6.07
C ALA A 83 1.83 -3.80 5.10
N ALA A 84 2.10 -3.87 3.79
CA ALA A 84 1.31 -3.18 2.78
C ALA A 84 -0.14 -3.68 2.73
N GLY A 85 -0.37 -4.99 2.82
CA GLY A 85 -1.70 -5.60 2.86
C GLY A 85 -2.51 -5.16 4.08
N ARG A 86 -1.90 -5.18 5.27
CA ARG A 86 -2.55 -4.69 6.51
C ARG A 86 -2.87 -3.21 6.44
N LEU A 87 -1.95 -2.39 5.90
CA LEU A 87 -2.17 -0.96 5.73
C LEU A 87 -3.33 -0.68 4.77
N MET A 88 -3.44 -1.42 3.66
CA MET A 88 -4.58 -1.34 2.74
C MET A 88 -5.90 -1.74 3.39
N ILE A 89 -5.90 -2.79 4.23
CA ILE A 89 -7.10 -3.18 4.98
C ILE A 89 -7.50 -2.08 5.96
N GLY A 90 -6.57 -1.61 6.78
CA GLY A 90 -6.85 -0.56 7.77
C GLY A 90 -7.40 0.70 7.11
N THR A 91 -6.69 1.23 6.11
CA THR A 91 -7.11 2.44 5.38
C THR A 91 -8.41 2.24 4.60
N GLY A 92 -8.61 1.07 3.99
CA GLY A 92 -9.84 0.75 3.25
C GLY A 92 -11.07 0.61 4.16
N VAL A 93 -10.92 0.00 5.34
CA VAL A 93 -12.00 -0.12 6.34
C VAL A 93 -12.33 1.25 6.92
N VAL A 94 -11.33 2.04 7.32
CA VAL A 94 -11.55 3.40 7.83
C VAL A 94 -12.24 4.27 6.77
N GLY A 95 -11.77 4.24 5.53
CA GLY A 95 -12.38 4.97 4.42
C GLY A 95 -13.82 4.53 4.11
N ALA A 96 -14.09 3.22 4.23
CA ALA A 96 -15.44 2.68 4.03
C ALA A 96 -16.42 3.15 5.13
N LEU A 97 -15.94 3.30 6.37
CA LEU A 97 -16.71 3.82 7.49
C LEU A 97 -16.89 5.34 7.44
N ALA A 98 -15.88 6.08 6.97
CA ALA A 98 -15.88 7.55 7.01
C ALA A 98 -16.58 8.21 5.80
N HIS A 99 -16.49 7.64 4.60
CA HIS A 99 -16.88 8.34 3.37
C HIS A 99 -17.77 7.53 2.43
N HIS A 100 -17.31 6.39 1.87
CA HIS A 100 -18.04 5.67 0.82
C HIS A 100 -17.66 4.19 0.68
N ARG A 101 -18.61 3.36 0.18
CA ARG A 101 -18.38 1.93 -0.16
C ARG A 101 -17.23 1.71 -1.15
N ALA A 102 -16.89 2.68 -1.99
CA ALA A 102 -15.77 2.55 -2.94
C ALA A 102 -14.41 2.25 -2.26
N TRP A 103 -14.24 2.68 -1.01
CA TRP A 103 -13.03 2.42 -0.22
C TRP A 103 -12.89 0.97 0.24
N SER A 104 -13.99 0.18 0.22
CA SER A 104 -13.94 -1.25 0.56
C SER A 104 -13.12 -2.05 -0.45
N ALA A 105 -12.98 -1.56 -1.68
CA ALA A 105 -12.11 -2.17 -2.69
C ALA A 105 -10.65 -2.22 -2.23
N GLY A 106 -10.18 -1.20 -1.49
CA GLY A 106 -8.85 -1.19 -0.89
C GLY A 106 -8.68 -2.28 0.15
N ALA A 107 -9.69 -2.51 0.99
CA ALA A 107 -9.66 -3.58 1.98
C ALA A 107 -9.68 -4.98 1.34
N VAL A 108 -10.49 -5.18 0.30
CA VAL A 108 -10.50 -6.44 -0.47
C VAL A 108 -9.15 -6.69 -1.13
N LEU A 109 -8.57 -5.66 -1.78
CA LEU A 109 -7.26 -5.79 -2.43
C LEU A 109 -6.14 -6.09 -1.42
N GLY A 110 -6.19 -5.46 -0.25
CA GLY A 110 -5.28 -5.75 0.87
C GLY A 110 -5.41 -7.19 1.38
N ALA A 111 -6.64 -7.71 1.49
CA ALA A 111 -6.88 -9.10 1.87
C ALA A 111 -6.36 -10.08 0.82
N VAL A 112 -6.60 -9.81 -0.47
CA VAL A 112 -6.06 -10.61 -1.59
C VAL A 112 -4.53 -10.61 -1.55
N LEU A 113 -3.92 -9.44 -1.34
CA LEU A 113 -2.47 -9.32 -1.23
C LEU A 113 -1.92 -10.15 -0.07
N LEU A 114 -2.56 -10.11 1.11
CA LEU A 114 -2.17 -10.93 2.26
C LEU A 114 -2.25 -12.41 1.93
N LEU A 115 -3.39 -12.87 1.42
CA LEU A 115 -3.59 -14.28 1.05
C LEU A 115 -2.53 -14.76 0.07
N LEU A 116 -2.20 -13.95 -0.95
CA LEU A 116 -1.18 -14.28 -1.93
C LEU A 116 0.24 -14.20 -1.38
N ALA A 117 0.54 -13.32 -0.43
CA ALA A 117 1.88 -13.16 0.13
C ALA A 117 2.20 -14.16 1.26
N THR A 118 1.17 -14.62 1.98
CA THR A 118 1.30 -15.59 3.08
C THR A 118 0.94 -17.02 2.68
N GLY A 119 0.48 -17.22 1.45
CA GLY A 119 0.08 -18.52 0.93
C GLY A 119 1.24 -19.52 0.90
N PRO A 120 0.94 -20.83 1.02
CA PRO A 120 1.96 -21.88 0.98
C PRO A 120 2.77 -21.85 -0.33
N ASP A 121 2.11 -21.56 -1.46
CA ASP A 121 2.74 -21.52 -2.79
C ASP A 121 3.79 -20.41 -2.97
N THR A 122 3.73 -19.36 -2.15
CA THR A 122 4.71 -18.26 -2.18
C THR A 122 5.73 -18.34 -1.05
N ARG A 123 5.46 -19.20 -0.06
CA ARG A 123 6.29 -19.31 1.14
C ARG A 123 7.71 -19.71 0.80
N ASP A 124 7.89 -20.72 -0.05
CA ASP A 124 9.23 -21.18 -0.43
C ASP A 124 10.01 -20.10 -1.20
N TRP A 125 9.33 -19.31 -2.02
CA TRP A 125 9.95 -18.20 -2.75
C TRP A 125 10.44 -17.08 -1.82
N PHE A 126 9.69 -16.77 -0.78
CA PHE A 126 10.02 -15.71 0.17
C PHE A 126 10.91 -16.18 1.33
N ASP A 127 10.78 -17.43 1.77
CA ASP A 127 11.57 -17.98 2.87
C ASP A 127 12.98 -18.42 2.40
N THR A 128 13.23 -18.47 1.07
CA THR A 128 14.58 -18.65 0.55
C THR A 128 15.46 -17.46 0.96
N PRO A 129 16.55 -17.65 1.72
CA PRO A 129 17.49 -16.59 2.03
C PRO A 129 18.18 -16.19 0.72
N ARG A 130 17.84 -15.00 0.21
CA ARG A 130 18.50 -14.41 -0.94
C ARG A 130 19.10 -13.09 -0.48
N LEU A 131 20.43 -13.09 -0.46
CA LEU A 131 21.31 -11.98 -0.07
C LEU A 131 21.02 -10.73 -0.92
#